data_AF-A0A8J8JRH3-F1
#
_entry.id   AF-A0A8J8JRH3-F1
#
_cell.length_a   1.000
_cell.length_b   1.000
_cell.length_c   1.000
_cell.angle_alpha   90.00
_cell.angle_beta   90.00
_cell.angle_gamma   90.00
#
_symmetry.space_group_name_H-M   'P 1'
#
loop_
_entity.id
_entity.type
_entity.pdbx_description
1 polymer ?
#
loop_
_entity_poly.entity_id
_entity_poly.type
_entity_poly.pdbx_seq_one_letter_code
_entity_poly.pdbx_strand_id
1 'polypeptide(L)'
;MGVIITAKKIIFEFPREEFEAIEPKVIEREVLNDLRRLKAIKEYSMGKVSEKELVRMLGPEKALNIIEAKKITEESIKIFFLRKNVLCGNPCNLVV
;
A
#
# COMPACT_ATOMS: atom_id res chain seq x y z
N MET A 1 -9.37 32.37 -19.05
CA MET A 1 -8.02 32.70 -19.53
C MET A 1 -8.15 33.87 -20.49
N GLY A 2 -7.60 35.02 -20.11
CA GLY A 2 -7.55 36.22 -20.96
C GLY A 2 -6.11 36.52 -21.34
N VAL A 3 -5.85 36.76 -22.63
CA VAL A 3 -4.55 37.19 -23.12
C VAL A 3 -4.71 38.58 -23.72
N ILE A 4 -4.01 39.57 -23.15
CA ILE A 4 -3.99 40.93 -23.69
C ILE A 4 -2.62 41.16 -24.33
N ILE A 5 -2.61 41.32 -25.65
CA ILE A 5 -1.40 41.57 -26.44
C ILE A 5 -1.35 43.06 -26.78
N THR A 6 -0.31 43.75 -26.31
CA THR A 6 0.04 45.09 -26.81
C THR A 6 1.41 45.04 -27.48
N ALA A 7 1.70 45.98 -28.39
CA ALA A 7 2.91 46.02 -29.20
C ALA A 7 4.25 46.02 -28.41
N LYS A 8 4.20 46.20 -27.09
CA LYS A 8 5.36 46.18 -26.19
C LYS A 8 5.34 45.07 -25.13
N LYS A 9 4.23 44.37 -24.89
CA LYS A 9 4.15 43.27 -23.90
C LYS A 9 2.89 42.42 -24.06
N ILE A 10 3.00 41.16 -23.64
CA ILE A 10 1.90 40.21 -23.53
C ILE A 10 1.63 40.00 -22.04
N ILE A 11 0.38 40.20 -21.62
CA ILE A 11 -0.05 39.97 -20.24
C ILE A 11 -0.96 38.74 -20.24
N PHE A 12 -0.57 37.72 -19.47
CA PHE A 12 -1.37 36.53 -19.22
C PHE A 12 -2.03 36.66 -17.86
N GLU A 13 -3.36 36.76 -17.85
CA GLU A 13 -4.14 36.67 -16.61
C GLU A 13 -4.54 35.20 -16.39
N PHE A 14 -3.77 34.54 -15.53
CA PHE A 14 -4.13 33.23 -15.01
C PHE A 14 -5.11 33.39 -13.85
N PRO A 15 -6.20 32.62 -13.80
CA PRO A 15 -7.03 32.55 -12.60
C PRO A 15 -6.13 32.09 -11.46
N ARG A 16 -6.11 32.84 -10.36
CA ARG A 16 -5.46 32.39 -9.13
C ARG A 16 -6.33 31.27 -8.58
N GLU A 17 -5.95 30.02 -8.85
CA GLU A 17 -6.42 28.91 -8.05
C GLU A 17 -5.84 29.13 -6.65
N GLU A 18 -6.70 29.49 -5.71
CA GLU A 18 -6.35 29.55 -4.30
C GLU A 18 -6.07 28.12 -3.84
N PHE A 19 -4.80 27.72 -3.82
CA PHE A 19 -4.40 26.46 -3.21
C PHE A 19 -4.69 26.57 -1.71
N GLU A 20 -5.63 25.77 -1.20
CA GLU A 20 -5.82 25.61 0.24
C GLU A 20 -4.50 25.05 0.81
N ALA A 21 -3.75 25.90 1.48
CA ALA A 21 -2.50 25.52 2.12
C ALA A 21 -2.82 24.62 3.32
N ILE A 22 -2.71 23.31 3.13
CA ILE A 22 -2.87 22.33 4.20
C ILE A 22 -1.75 22.57 5.22
N GLU A 23 -2.12 22.73 6.50
CA GLU A 23 -1.14 22.87 7.56
C GLU A 23 -0.22 21.62 7.63
N PRO A 24 1.11 21.76 7.72
CA PRO A 24 2.05 20.64 7.76
C PRO A 24 1.73 19.60 8.84
N LYS A 25 1.15 20.05 9.97
CA LYS A 25 0.74 19.20 11.10
C LYS A 25 -0.36 18.19 10.75
N VAL A 26 -1.17 18.45 9.73
CA VAL A 26 -2.22 17.53 9.26
C VAL A 26 -1.58 16.42 8.44
N ILE A 27 -0.69 16.79 7.52
CA ILE A 27 0.06 15.87 6.66
C ILE A 27 0.88 14.88 7.51
N GLU A 28 1.61 15.36 8.51
CA GLU A 28 2.41 14.51 9.39
C GLU A 28 1.58 13.46 10.13
N ARG A 29 0.36 13.81 10.56
CA ARG A 29 -0.53 12.90 11.29
C ARG A 29 -1.10 11.82 10.40
N GLU A 30 -1.49 12.16 9.18
CA GLU A 30 -2.01 11.21 8.21
C GLU A 30 -0.92 10.21 7.78
N VAL A 31 0.25 10.71 7.41
CA VAL A 31 1.40 9.88 7.03
C VAL A 31 1.80 8.95 8.18
N LEU A 32 1.82 9.45 9.42
CA LEU A 32 2.15 8.63 10.58
C LEU A 32 1.14 7.49 10.79
N ASN A 33 -0.15 7.75 10.57
CA ASN A 33 -1.18 6.73 10.66
C ASN A 33 -1.02 5.66 9.59
N ASP A 34 -0.70 6.03 8.35
CA ASP A 34 -0.48 5.06 7.28
C ASP A 34 0.79 4.23 7.50
N LEU A 35 1.87 4.85 7.99
CA LEU A 35 3.08 4.13 8.39
C LEU A 35 2.80 3.11 9.51
N ARG A 36 1.97 3.46 10.49
CA ARG A 36 1.54 2.52 11.55
C ARG A 36 0.76 1.33 10.99
N ARG A 37 -0.14 1.58 10.03
CA ARG A 37 -0.91 0.52 9.36
C ARG A 37 0.02 -0.41 8.60
N LEU A 38 0.90 0.13 7.76
CA LEU A 38 1.88 -0.66 6.99
C LEU A 38 2.77 -1.51 7.90
N LYS A 39 3.20 -0.95 9.04
CA LYS A 39 3.96 -1.70 10.04
C LYS A 39 3.17 -2.89 10.60
N ALA A 40 1.92 -2.69 11.01
CA ALA A 40 1.07 -3.75 11.55
C ALA A 40 0.86 -4.89 10.53
N ILE A 41 0.63 -4.53 9.26
CA ILE A 41 0.48 -5.50 8.16
C ILE A 41 1.76 -6.32 8.00
N LYS A 42 2.91 -5.66 7.96
CA LYS A 42 4.21 -6.34 7.85
C LYS A 42 4.45 -7.29 9.02
N GLU A 43 4.15 -6.88 10.24
CA GLU A 43 4.31 -7.72 11.43
C GLU A 43 3.38 -8.95 11.41
N TYR A 44 2.16 -8.79 10.89
CA TYR A 44 1.23 -9.91 10.67
C TYR A 44 1.72 -10.89 9.59
N SER A 45 2.24 -10.40 8.48
CA SER A 45 2.85 -11.25 7.44
C SER A 45 4.02 -12.05 7.99
N MET A 46 4.81 -11.47 8.91
CA MET A 46 5.92 -12.14 9.60
C MET A 46 5.48 -13.08 10.73
N GLY A 47 4.18 -13.18 11.04
CA GLY A 47 3.65 -14.01 12.13
C GLY A 47 3.95 -13.49 13.54
N LYS A 48 4.35 -12.22 13.67
CA LYS A 48 4.63 -11.58 14.97
C LYS A 48 3.38 -11.10 15.70
N VAL A 49 2.28 -10.94 14.95
CA VAL A 49 1.01 -10.40 15.43
C VAL A 49 -0.11 -11.37 15.02
N SER A 50 -1.06 -11.59 15.92
CA SER A 50 -2.21 -12.47 15.67
C SER A 50 -3.28 -11.79 14.80
N GLU A 51 -4.14 -12.59 14.14
CA GLU A 51 -5.27 -12.07 13.36
C GLU A 51 -6.18 -11.14 14.20
N LYS A 52 -6.43 -11.51 15.47
CA LYS A 52 -7.26 -10.72 16.40
C LYS A 52 -6.65 -9.35 16.71
N GLU A 53 -5.33 -9.27 16.85
CA GLU A 53 -4.63 -8.02 17.08
C GLU A 53 -4.61 -7.14 15.83
N LEU A 54 -4.48 -7.74 14.64
CA LEU A 54 -4.57 -7.01 13.37
C LEU A 54 -5.96 -6.38 13.20
N VAL A 55 -7.04 -7.13 13.50
CA VAL A 55 -8.42 -6.64 13.51
C VAL A 55 -8.58 -5.45 14.47
N ARG A 56 -7.96 -5.52 15.65
CA ARG A 56 -8.01 -4.43 16.63
C ARG A 56 -7.28 -3.16 16.16
N MET A 57 -6.21 -3.30 15.37
CA MET A 57 -5.40 -2.17 14.89
C MET A 57 -5.94 -1.53 13.60
N LEU A 58 -6.51 -2.32 12.68
CA LEU A 58 -6.93 -1.86 11.35
C LEU A 58 -8.45 -1.77 11.17
N GLY A 59 -9.21 -2.38 12.07
CA GLY A 59 -10.65 -2.61 11.93
C GLY A 59 -10.96 -3.92 11.19
N PRO A 60 -12.17 -4.47 11.38
CA PRO A 60 -12.54 -5.81 10.90
C PRO A 60 -12.50 -5.93 9.37
N GLU A 61 -13.06 -4.96 8.65
CA GLU A 61 -13.16 -5.00 7.19
C GLU A 61 -11.78 -5.01 6.51
N LYS A 62 -10.90 -4.09 6.89
CA LYS A 62 -9.54 -4.01 6.34
C LYS A 62 -8.67 -5.20 6.75
N ALA A 63 -8.80 -5.67 7.98
CA ALA A 63 -8.04 -6.83 8.45
C ALA A 63 -8.45 -8.12 7.72
N LEU A 64 -9.74 -8.33 7.45
CA LEU A 64 -10.23 -9.49 6.70
C LEU A 64 -9.62 -9.59 5.31
N ASN A 65 -9.61 -8.48 4.55
CA ASN A 65 -9.00 -8.44 3.21
C ASN A 65 -7.52 -8.85 3.24
N ILE A 66 -6.79 -8.47 4.29
CA ILE A 66 -5.36 -8.77 4.44
C ILE A 66 -5.14 -10.23 4.85
N ILE A 67 -5.99 -10.76 5.73
CA ILE A 67 -5.95 -12.16 6.15
C ILE A 67 -6.22 -13.06 4.93
N GLU A 68 -7.23 -12.73 4.13
CA GLU A 68 -7.58 -13.48 2.92
C GLU A 68 -6.47 -13.42 1.87
N ALA A 69 -5.89 -12.24 1.63
CA ALA A 69 -4.76 -12.08 0.72
C ALA A 69 -3.54 -12.92 1.14
N LYS A 70 -3.26 -13.03 2.45
CA LYS A 70 -2.18 -13.88 2.98
C LYS A 70 -2.45 -15.36 2.69
N LYS A 71 -3.68 -15.84 2.92
CA LYS A 71 -4.08 -17.23 2.63
C LYS A 71 -3.91 -17.57 1.16
N ILE A 72 -4.40 -16.71 0.26
CA ILE A 72 -4.25 -16.89 -1.19
C ILE A 72 -2.77 -16.97 -1.59
N THR A 73 -1.92 -16.12 -1.00
CA THR A 73 -0.48 -16.11 -1.26
C THR A 73 0.17 -17.44 -0.82
N GLU A 74 -0.17 -17.93 0.37
CA GLU A 74 0.34 -19.22 0.87
C GLU A 74 -0.10 -20.40 0.00
N GLU A 75 -1.35 -20.42 -0.45
CA GLU A 75 -1.86 -21.45 -1.36
C GLU A 75 -1.20 -21.38 -2.74
N SER A 76 -1.00 -20.17 -3.27
CA SER A 76 -0.33 -19.95 -4.55
C SER A 76 1.13 -20.44 -4.51
N ILE A 77 1.84 -20.17 -3.41
CA ILE A 77 3.19 -20.68 -3.19
C ILE A 77 3.18 -22.21 -3.15
N LYS A 78 2.25 -22.84 -2.41
CA LYS A 78 2.14 -24.31 -2.35
C LYS A 78 1.90 -24.92 -3.73
N ILE A 79 0.98 -24.36 -4.52
CA ILE A 79 0.69 -24.83 -5.89
C ILE A 79 1.92 -24.67 -6.78
N PHE A 80 2.65 -23.56 -6.66
CA PHE A 80 3.89 -23.33 -7.41
C PHE A 80 4.99 -24.35 -7.05
N PHE A 81 5.17 -24.65 -5.77
CA PHE A 81 6.12 -25.67 -5.30
C PHE A 81 5.73 -27.08 -5.73
N LEU A 82 4.45 -27.46 -5.62
CA LEU A 82 3.96 -28.76 -6.10
C LEU A 82 4.14 -28.91 -7.61
N ARG A 83 3.85 -27.85 -8.38
CA ARG A 83 4.02 -27.85 -9.83
C ARG A 83 5.50 -27.97 -10.23
N LYS A 84 6.44 -27.36 -9.49
CA LYS A 84 7.88 -27.59 -9.70
C LYS A 84 8.31 -29.01 -9.36
N ASN A 85 7.84 -29.60 -8.26
CA ASN A 85 8.15 -30.99 -7.90
C ASN A 85 7.57 -32.03 -8.86
N VAL A 86 6.46 -31.73 -9.54
CA VAL A 86 5.86 -32.62 -10.56
C VAL A 86 6.57 -32.48 -11.91
N LEU A 87 7.11 -31.30 -12.24
CA LEU A 87 7.85 -31.08 -13.49
C LEU A 87 9.34 -31.47 -13.40
N CYS A 88 9.91 -31.55 -12.21
CA CYS A 88 11.25 -32.08 -11.96
C CYS A 88 11.11 -33.40 -11.19
N GLY A 89 11.23 -34.54 -11.88
CA GLY A 89 11.09 -35.90 -11.33
C GLY A 89 12.18 -36.33 -10.35
N ASN A 90 12.35 -35.61 -9.24
CA ASN A 90 12.92 -36.02 -7.95
C ASN A 90 12.82 -34.85 -6.95
N PRO A 91 12.66 -35.10 -5.65
CA PRO A 91 12.52 -34.02 -4.67
C PRO A 91 13.82 -33.22 -4.62
N CYS A 92 13.77 -31.97 -5.10
CA CYS A 92 14.82 -31.01 -4.79
C CYS A 92 14.79 -30.79 -3.28
N ASN A 93 15.71 -31.43 -2.56
CA ASN A 93 16.05 -31.07 -1.20
C ASN A 93 16.51 -29.61 -1.20
N LEU A 94 15.61 -28.67 -0.87
CA LEU A 94 16.03 -27.42 -0.27
C LEU A 94 16.36 -27.74 1.18
N VAL A 95 17.64 -27.99 1.44
CA VAL A 95 18.22 -27.77 2.77
C VAL A 95 18.09 -26.26 3.01
N VAL A 96 17.27 -25.90 4.00
CA VAL A 96 17.22 -24.56 4.59
C VAL A 96 18.49 -24.32 5.39
#